data_AF-A0A7W0V9N3-F1
#
_entry.id   AF-A0A7W0V9N3-F1
#
_cell.length_a   1.000
_cell.length_b   1.000
_cell.length_c   1.000
_cell.angle_alpha   90.00
_cell.angle_beta   90.00
_cell.angle_gamma   90.00
#
_symmetry.space_group_name_H-M   'P 1'
#
loop_
_entity.id
_entity.type
_entity.pdbx_description
1 polymer ?
#
loop_
_entity_poly.entity_id
_entity_poly.type
_entity_poly.pdbx_seq_one_letter_code
_entity_poly.pdbx_strand_id
1 'polypeptide(L)'
;AMPRPTPALDALGLTGPEGQSRGPLYPDASPIAIGCDLDLEVLAAARDNAKAAGVTADVTWQRADVATLRPEVIAEIARERGRPEGKGLLLSNPPYGERLNESDLRELYGALALTVRKFKGWRAAFIVGNPLLEQVFFGIIGPPRIKKPLANANLRAYFYLFDVP
;
A
#
# COMPACT_ATOMS: atom_id res chain seq x y z
N ALA A 1 -14.73 21.75 -12.26
CA ALA A 1 -15.64 20.58 -12.15
C ALA A 1 -16.09 20.49 -10.70
N MET A 2 -17.40 20.45 -10.45
CA MET A 2 -17.93 20.32 -9.09
C MET A 2 -17.55 18.94 -8.52
N PRO A 3 -17.02 18.84 -7.28
CA PRO A 3 -16.76 17.54 -6.67
C PRO A 3 -18.10 16.80 -6.53
N ARG A 4 -18.18 15.58 -7.07
CA ARG A 4 -19.32 14.70 -6.84
C ARG A 4 -19.30 14.29 -5.36
N PRO A 5 -20.40 14.47 -4.61
CA PRO A 5 -20.48 13.95 -3.25
C PRO A 5 -20.36 12.43 -3.30
N THR A 6 -19.59 11.85 -2.38
CA THR A 6 -19.29 10.43 -2.26
C THR A 6 -20.49 9.68 -1.67
N PRO A 7 -21.43 9.14 -2.47
CA PRO A 7 -22.71 8.64 -1.92
C PRO A 7 -22.53 7.27 -1.24
N ALA A 8 -21.39 6.62 -1.44
CA ALA A 8 -21.13 5.27 -0.95
C ALA A 8 -20.75 5.23 0.54
N LEU A 9 -20.16 6.31 1.09
CA LEU A 9 -19.77 6.34 2.51
C LEU A 9 -20.95 6.61 3.44
N ASP A 10 -21.88 7.48 3.02
CA ASP A 10 -23.13 7.74 3.74
C ASP A 10 -24.05 6.52 3.78
N ALA A 11 -24.17 5.80 2.65
CA ALA A 11 -24.99 4.59 2.56
C ALA A 11 -24.50 3.45 3.47
N LEU A 12 -23.23 3.48 3.89
CA LEU A 12 -22.63 2.49 4.80
C LEU A 12 -22.74 2.88 6.28
N GLY A 13 -23.40 4.00 6.62
CA GLY A 13 -23.54 4.45 8.02
C GLY A 13 -22.22 4.79 8.70
N LEU A 14 -21.17 5.08 7.90
CA LEU A 14 -19.85 5.48 8.39
C LEU A 14 -19.76 6.99 8.67
N THR A 15 -20.80 7.75 8.32
CA THR A 15 -20.97 9.13 8.79
C THR A 15 -21.58 9.12 10.19
N GLY A 16 -20.70 8.98 11.18
CA GLY A 16 -21.01 9.44 12.53
C GLY A 16 -21.35 10.93 12.52
N PRO A 17 -22.08 11.44 13.54
CA PRO A 17 -22.50 12.85 13.59
C PRO A 17 -21.31 13.76 13.31
N GLU A 18 -21.48 14.64 12.32
CA GLU A 18 -20.48 15.60 11.87
C GLU A 18 -19.84 16.30 13.08
N GLY A 19 -18.51 16.17 13.21
CA GLY A 19 -17.73 16.97 14.15
C GLY A 19 -17.41 16.34 15.51
N GLN A 20 -17.87 15.12 15.83
CA GLN A 20 -17.29 14.37 16.96
C GLN A 20 -16.28 13.36 16.45
N SER A 21 -15.00 13.76 16.46
CA SER A 21 -13.88 12.81 16.39
C SER A 21 -14.05 11.84 17.55
N ARG A 22 -14.62 10.65 17.26
CA ARG A 22 -14.51 9.52 18.18
C ARG A 22 -13.02 9.30 18.36
N GLY A 23 -12.55 9.42 19.60
CA GLY A 23 -11.15 9.17 19.93
C GLY A 23 -10.67 7.85 19.32
N PRO A 24 -9.35 7.67 19.14
CA PRO A 24 -8.82 6.49 18.46
C PRO A 24 -9.37 5.21 19.08
N LEU A 25 -9.84 4.29 18.22
CA LEU A 25 -10.35 2.98 18.66
C LEU A 25 -9.31 2.19 19.46
N TYR A 26 -8.03 2.44 19.17
CA TYR A 26 -6.87 1.85 19.83
C TYR A 26 -5.88 2.97 20.19
N PRO A 27 -6.04 3.65 21.34
CA PRO A 27 -5.25 4.83 21.69
C PRO A 27 -3.77 4.51 21.96
N ASP A 28 -3.45 3.25 22.24
CA ASP A 28 -2.11 2.70 22.40
C ASP A 28 -1.48 2.28 21.06
N ALA A 29 -2.30 2.09 20.01
CA ALA A 29 -1.80 1.83 18.68
C ALA A 29 -1.22 3.11 18.08
N SER A 30 0.04 3.03 17.66
CA SER A 30 0.71 4.12 16.96
C SER A 30 1.47 3.59 15.75
N PRO A 31 0.74 3.07 14.74
CA PRO A 31 1.37 2.58 13.54
C PRO A 31 2.04 3.74 12.80
N ILE A 32 3.20 3.47 12.20
CA ILE A 32 3.73 4.38 11.19
C ILE A 32 3.19 3.90 9.86
N ALA A 33 2.34 4.71 9.22
CA ALA A 33 1.99 4.52 7.84
C ALA A 33 2.91 5.38 6.96
N ILE A 34 3.55 4.75 5.98
CA ILE A 34 4.37 5.44 4.98
C ILE A 34 3.75 5.14 3.63
N GLY A 35 3.32 6.19 2.93
CA GLY A 35 2.83 6.10 1.58
C GLY A 35 3.83 6.70 0.60
N CYS A 36 4.07 6.02 -0.52
CA CYS A 36 4.93 6.56 -1.57
C CYS A 36 4.38 6.29 -2.95
N ASP A 37 4.65 7.24 -3.85
CA ASP A 37 4.37 7.15 -5.28
C ASP A 37 5.42 7.98 -6.05
N LEU A 38 5.60 7.69 -7.33
CA LEU A 38 6.42 8.50 -8.25
C LEU A 38 5.70 9.78 -8.67
N ASP A 39 4.38 9.71 -8.76
CA ASP A 39 3.50 10.77 -9.24
C ASP A 39 3.14 11.76 -8.13
N LEU A 40 3.53 13.03 -8.35
CA LEU A 40 3.26 14.12 -7.41
C LEU A 40 1.78 14.47 -7.32
N GLU A 41 1.01 14.30 -8.40
CA GLU A 41 -0.43 14.57 -8.40
C GLU A 41 -1.17 13.52 -7.56
N VAL A 42 -0.77 12.25 -7.67
CA VAL A 42 -1.29 11.16 -6.83
C VAL A 42 -0.99 11.43 -5.35
N LEU A 43 0.24 11.86 -5.03
CA LEU A 43 0.61 12.20 -3.65
C LEU A 43 -0.15 13.42 -3.13
N ALA A 44 -0.43 14.43 -3.97
CA ALA A 44 -1.26 15.56 -3.59
C ALA A 44 -2.68 15.11 -3.24
N ALA A 45 -3.31 14.32 -4.12
CA ALA A 45 -4.63 13.76 -3.88
C ALA A 45 -4.66 12.86 -2.62
N ALA A 46 -3.62 12.06 -2.39
CA ALA A 46 -3.50 11.22 -1.21
C ALA A 46 -3.42 12.03 0.10
N ARG A 47 -2.71 13.17 0.09
CA ARG A 47 -2.66 14.11 1.22
C ARG A 47 -4.02 14.76 1.49
N ASP A 48 -4.72 15.17 0.43
CA ASP A 48 -6.07 15.75 0.55
C ASP A 48 -7.07 14.72 1.12
N ASN A 49 -6.98 13.46 0.67
CA ASN A 49 -7.77 12.36 1.21
C ASN A 49 -7.46 12.09 2.69
N ALA A 50 -6.17 12.07 3.07
CA ALA A 50 -5.76 11.90 4.46
C ALA A 50 -6.27 13.05 5.35
N LYS A 51 -6.31 14.29 4.82
CA LYS A 51 -6.90 15.44 5.49
C LYS A 51 -8.41 15.30 5.67
N ALA A 52 -9.13 14.91 4.62
CA ALA A 52 -10.56 14.67 4.69
C ALA A 52 -10.93 13.54 5.67
N ALA A 53 -10.08 12.51 5.76
CA ALA A 53 -10.25 11.40 6.70
C ALA A 53 -9.76 11.69 8.13
N GLY A 54 -9.14 12.85 8.40
CA GLY A 54 -8.66 13.22 9.73
C GLY A 54 -7.39 12.48 10.19
N VAL A 55 -6.64 11.85 9.28
CA VAL A 55 -5.46 11.00 9.59
C VAL A 55 -4.15 11.59 9.07
N THR A 56 -4.11 12.90 8.81
CA THR A 56 -2.91 13.58 8.26
C THR A 56 -1.67 13.38 9.13
N ALA A 57 -1.83 13.33 10.45
CA ALA A 57 -0.71 13.15 11.37
C ALA A 57 -0.14 11.71 11.37
N ASP A 58 -0.94 10.74 10.93
CA ASP A 58 -0.65 9.30 11.04
C ASP A 58 0.09 8.75 9.81
N VAL A 59 0.06 9.48 8.68
CA VAL A 59 0.66 9.04 7.42
C VAL A 59 1.80 9.97 6.99
N THR A 60 2.94 9.38 6.69
CA THR A 60 4.08 10.10 6.08
C THR A 60 4.12 9.81 4.58
N TRP A 61 4.01 10.86 3.77
CA TRP A 61 4.01 10.75 2.31
C TRP A 61 5.38 11.09 1.73
N GLN A 62 5.95 10.17 0.96
CA GLN A 62 7.25 10.34 0.30
C GLN A 62 7.12 10.18 -1.20
N ARG A 63 7.79 11.02 -1.98
CA ARG A 63 7.97 10.75 -3.41
C ARG A 63 9.10 9.76 -3.56
N ALA A 64 8.80 8.55 -3.99
CA ALA A 64 9.80 7.50 -4.16
C ALA A 64 9.38 6.48 -5.20
N ASP A 65 10.37 5.91 -5.89
CA ASP A 65 10.18 4.71 -6.70
C ASP A 65 10.20 3.48 -5.79
N VAL A 66 9.14 2.67 -5.85
CA VAL A 66 9.06 1.40 -5.14
C VAL A 66 10.21 0.46 -5.50
N ALA A 67 10.73 0.51 -6.73
CA ALA A 67 11.86 -0.31 -7.18
C ALA A 67 13.20 0.06 -6.51
N THR A 68 13.28 1.24 -5.91
CA THR A 68 14.51 1.76 -5.26
C THR A 68 14.39 1.85 -3.74
N LEU A 69 13.21 1.55 -3.19
CA LEU A 69 12.97 1.62 -1.76
C LEU A 69 13.92 0.68 -1.00
N ARG A 70 14.39 1.13 0.16
CA ARG A 70 15.29 0.35 1.01
C ARG A 70 14.82 0.38 2.47
N PRO A 71 15.09 -0.68 3.26
CA PRO A 71 14.72 -0.73 4.68
C PRO A 71 15.28 0.43 5.50
N GLU A 72 16.47 0.94 5.16
CA GLU A 72 17.13 2.01 5.90
C GLU A 72 16.34 3.32 5.82
N VAL A 73 15.73 3.60 4.66
CA VAL A 73 14.85 4.77 4.47
C VAL A 73 13.63 4.68 5.39
N ILE A 74 13.08 3.48 5.55
CA ILE A 74 11.93 3.25 6.43
C ILE A 74 12.32 3.37 7.91
N ALA A 75 13.49 2.84 8.28
CA ALA A 75 14.04 2.97 9.63
C ALA A 75 14.33 4.44 9.99
N GLU A 76 14.86 5.22 9.05
CA GLU A 76 15.11 6.64 9.23
C GLU A 76 13.81 7.42 9.49
N ILE A 77 12.78 7.22 8.65
CA ILE A 77 11.46 7.83 8.87
C ILE A 77 10.88 7.41 10.23
N ALA A 78 11.03 6.14 10.61
CA ALA A 78 10.54 5.65 11.90
C ALA A 78 11.21 6.34 13.10
N ARG A 79 12.53 6.49 13.02
CA ARG A 79 13.35 7.19 14.03
C ARG A 79 12.99 8.67 14.14
N GLU A 80 12.82 9.37 13.02
CA GLU A 80 12.37 10.78 13.01
C GLU A 80 10.99 10.96 13.66
N ARG A 81 10.13 9.94 13.56
CA ARG A 81 8.82 9.90 14.21
C ARG A 81 8.85 9.40 15.66
N GLY A 82 10.03 9.13 16.22
CA GLY A 82 10.20 8.67 17.60
C GLY A 82 9.63 7.27 17.85
N ARG A 83 9.70 6.39 16.84
CA ARG A 83 9.11 5.04 16.91
C ARG A 83 10.19 3.96 16.85
N PRO A 84 9.95 2.79 17.48
CA PRO A 84 10.91 1.69 17.45
C PRO A 84 11.10 1.18 16.02
N GLU A 85 12.35 0.89 15.68
CA GLU A 85 12.67 0.16 14.45
C GLU A 85 12.11 -1.26 14.54
N GLY A 86 11.61 -1.77 13.42
CA GLY A 86 10.98 -3.07 13.41
C GLY A 86 10.59 -3.56 12.03
N LYS A 87 10.17 -4.82 12.00
CA LYS A 87 9.61 -5.44 10.79
C LYS A 87 8.18 -4.95 10.58
N GLY A 88 7.84 -4.70 9.33
CA GLY A 88 6.53 -4.19 8.95
C GLY A 88 5.86 -5.00 7.84
N LEU A 89 4.96 -4.32 7.15
CA LEU A 89 4.23 -4.82 6.00
C LEU A 89 4.45 -3.85 4.84
N LEU A 90 5.00 -4.35 3.72
CA LEU A 90 4.88 -3.68 2.44
C LEU A 90 3.49 -4.01 1.88
N LEU A 91 2.70 -3.00 1.51
CA LEU A 91 1.38 -3.18 0.92
C LEU A 91 1.28 -2.34 -0.35
N SER A 92 0.89 -2.94 -1.46
CA SER A 92 0.69 -2.21 -2.71
C SER A 92 -0.43 -2.81 -3.57
N ASN A 93 -1.04 -1.95 -4.39
CA ASN A 93 -1.90 -2.34 -5.50
C ASN A 93 -1.16 -1.97 -6.79
N PRO A 94 -0.17 -2.79 -7.23
CA PRO A 94 0.68 -2.42 -8.34
C PRO A 94 -0.12 -2.35 -9.65
N PRO A 95 0.37 -1.59 -10.66
CA PRO A 95 -0.20 -1.59 -12.00
C PRO A 95 -0.41 -3.01 -12.54
N TYR A 96 -1.54 -3.23 -13.22
CA TYR A 96 -1.86 -4.50 -13.88
C TYR A 96 -2.22 -4.29 -15.36
N GLY A 97 -2.16 -5.38 -16.13
CA GLY A 97 -2.03 -5.49 -17.60
C GLY A 97 -3.03 -4.78 -18.54
N GLU A 98 -3.79 -3.78 -18.12
CA GLU A 98 -4.55 -2.92 -19.05
C GLU A 98 -3.76 -1.69 -19.50
N ARG A 99 -2.68 -1.32 -18.81
CA ARG A 99 -1.89 -0.09 -19.08
C ARG A 99 -0.45 -0.33 -19.52
N LEU A 100 0.03 -1.57 -19.47
CA LEU A 100 1.40 -1.98 -19.79
C LEU A 100 1.37 -3.24 -20.64
N ASN A 101 2.33 -3.39 -21.55
CA ASN A 101 2.53 -4.66 -22.25
C ASN A 101 3.10 -5.73 -21.27
N GLU A 102 3.10 -7.00 -21.67
CA GLU A 102 3.50 -8.09 -20.79
C GLU A 102 4.99 -8.03 -20.38
N SER A 103 5.87 -7.57 -21.27
CA SER A 103 7.30 -7.44 -20.97
C SER A 103 7.57 -6.39 -19.89
N ASP A 104 6.97 -5.22 -20.01
CA ASP A 104 7.09 -4.12 -19.04
C ASP A 104 6.51 -4.54 -17.69
N LEU A 105 5.40 -5.30 -17.71
CA LEU A 105 4.79 -5.81 -16.48
C LEU A 105 5.69 -6.84 -15.78
N ARG A 106 6.36 -7.70 -16.54
CA ARG A 106 7.32 -8.67 -15.99
C ARG A 106 8.52 -7.97 -15.39
N GLU A 107 9.05 -6.94 -16.05
CA GLU A 107 10.16 -6.13 -15.55
C GLU A 107 9.77 -5.42 -14.25
N LEU A 108 8.61 -4.75 -14.23
CA LEU A 108 8.06 -4.09 -13.05
C LEU A 108 7.94 -5.05 -11.86
N TYR A 109 7.32 -6.21 -12.06
CA TYR A 109 7.15 -7.20 -10.99
C TYR A 109 8.49 -7.82 -10.56
N GLY A 110 9.46 -7.95 -11.47
CA GLY A 110 10.82 -8.39 -11.15
C GLY A 110 11.53 -7.38 -10.25
N ALA A 111 11.52 -6.10 -10.63
CA ALA A 111 12.08 -5.02 -9.84
C ALA A 111 11.40 -4.89 -8.45
N LEU A 112 10.08 -5.05 -8.41
CA LEU A 112 9.31 -5.07 -7.18
C LEU A 112 9.71 -6.24 -6.27
N ALA A 113 9.81 -7.47 -6.80
CA ALA A 113 10.23 -8.64 -6.05
C ALA A 113 11.67 -8.50 -5.51
N LEU A 114 12.60 -7.98 -6.32
CA LEU A 114 13.97 -7.70 -5.88
C LEU A 114 14.03 -6.65 -4.77
N THR A 115 13.13 -5.66 -4.81
CA THR A 115 13.02 -4.66 -3.74
C THR A 115 12.47 -5.27 -2.48
N VAL A 116 11.37 -6.03 -2.57
CA VAL A 116 10.76 -6.75 -1.44
C VAL A 116 11.79 -7.64 -0.76
N ARG A 117 12.66 -8.33 -1.51
CA ARG A 117 13.72 -9.20 -0.96
C ARG A 117 14.72 -8.48 -0.04
N LYS A 118 14.84 -7.15 -0.15
CA LYS A 118 15.70 -6.35 0.75
C LYS A 118 15.10 -6.27 2.16
N PHE A 119 13.78 -6.40 2.30
CA PHE A 119 13.05 -6.26 3.57
C PHE A 119 12.96 -7.59 4.33
N LYS A 120 14.11 -8.19 4.65
CA LYS A 120 14.18 -9.52 5.27
C LYS A 120 13.37 -9.62 6.56
N GLY A 121 12.56 -10.67 6.67
CA GLY A 121 11.66 -10.91 7.79
C GLY A 121 10.46 -9.98 7.88
N TRP A 122 10.25 -9.08 6.90
CA TRP A 122 9.00 -8.35 6.75
C TRP A 122 7.94 -9.23 6.10
N ARG A 123 6.73 -8.70 6.01
CA ARG A 123 5.69 -9.24 5.12
C ARG A 123 5.52 -8.32 3.91
N ALA A 124 5.10 -8.90 2.80
CA ALA A 124 4.70 -8.14 1.61
C ALA A 124 3.33 -8.60 1.13
N ALA A 125 2.43 -7.65 0.86
CA ALA A 125 1.08 -7.92 0.43
C ALA A 125 0.74 -7.14 -0.85
N PHE A 126 0.03 -7.80 -1.75
CA PHE A 126 -0.33 -7.24 -3.05
C PHE A 126 -1.77 -7.54 -3.40
N ILE A 127 -2.47 -6.56 -3.93
CA ILE A 127 -3.77 -6.74 -4.61
C ILE A 127 -3.49 -6.63 -6.10
N VAL A 128 -3.69 -7.70 -6.86
CA VAL A 128 -3.35 -7.68 -8.29
C VAL A 128 -4.30 -8.57 -9.11
N GLY A 129 -4.65 -8.10 -10.30
CA GLY A 129 -5.50 -8.84 -11.27
C GLY A 129 -4.74 -9.83 -12.14
N ASN A 130 -3.43 -9.66 -12.28
CA ASN A 130 -2.62 -10.43 -13.23
C ASN A 130 -1.83 -11.55 -12.52
N PRO A 131 -1.96 -12.83 -12.92
CA PRO A 131 -1.26 -13.96 -12.30
C PRO A 131 0.26 -13.91 -12.47
N LEU A 132 0.79 -13.05 -13.35
CA LEU A 132 2.22 -12.88 -13.58
C LEU A 132 2.99 -12.48 -12.31
N LEU A 133 2.37 -11.72 -11.39
CA LEU A 133 3.00 -11.34 -10.13
C LEU A 133 3.41 -12.58 -9.33
N GLU A 134 2.51 -13.55 -9.20
CA GLU A 134 2.77 -14.79 -8.47
C GLU A 134 3.91 -15.60 -9.11
N GLN A 135 3.94 -15.68 -10.44
CA GLN A 135 5.00 -16.39 -11.17
C GLN A 135 6.39 -15.78 -10.91
N VAL A 136 6.48 -14.45 -10.98
CA VAL A 136 7.75 -13.72 -10.76
C VAL A 136 8.18 -13.81 -9.29
N PHE A 137 7.24 -13.61 -8.36
CA PHE A 137 7.53 -13.66 -6.93
C PHE A 137 7.93 -15.06 -6.47
N PHE A 138 7.35 -16.12 -7.04
CA PHE A 138 7.71 -17.49 -6.69
C PHE A 138 9.21 -17.77 -6.91
N GLY A 139 9.80 -17.23 -7.99
CA GLY A 139 11.22 -17.43 -8.29
C GLY A 139 12.20 -16.62 -7.43
N ILE A 140 11.74 -15.54 -6.79
CA ILE A 140 12.61 -14.58 -6.07
C ILE A 140 12.37 -14.60 -4.55
N ILE A 141 11.11 -14.64 -4.14
CA ILE A 141 10.65 -14.59 -2.74
C ILE A 141 10.21 -15.98 -2.26
N GLY A 142 9.53 -16.75 -3.12
CA GLY A 142 8.93 -18.03 -2.78
C GLY A 142 7.39 -18.01 -2.85
N PRO A 143 6.72 -19.09 -2.42
CA PRO A 143 5.27 -19.18 -2.49
C PRO A 143 4.58 -18.19 -1.55
N PRO A 144 3.39 -17.67 -1.92
CA PRO A 144 2.61 -16.84 -1.01
C PRO A 144 2.13 -17.67 0.18
N ARG A 145 2.19 -17.07 1.37
CA ARG A 145 1.54 -17.61 2.58
C ARG A 145 0.02 -17.54 2.49
N ILE A 146 -0.52 -16.49 1.87
CA ILE A 146 -1.95 -16.35 1.61
C ILE A 146 -2.15 -15.97 0.15
N LYS A 147 -3.09 -16.66 -0.50
CA LYS A 147 -3.68 -16.26 -1.77
C LYS A 147 -5.20 -16.29 -1.59
N LYS A 148 -5.86 -15.15 -1.72
CA LYS A 148 -7.33 -15.05 -1.61
C LYS A 148 -7.90 -14.35 -2.84
N PRO A 149 -8.92 -14.92 -3.51
CA PRO A 149 -9.60 -14.21 -4.58
C PRO A 149 -10.33 -12.99 -4.02
N LEU A 150 -10.31 -11.90 -4.78
CA LEU A 150 -11.00 -10.65 -4.51
C LEU A 150 -11.77 -10.20 -5.76
N ALA A 151 -12.89 -9.53 -5.56
CA ALA A 151 -13.54 -8.76 -6.60
C ALA A 151 -13.01 -7.32 -6.53
N ASN A 152 -12.36 -6.84 -7.60
CA ASN A 152 -12.02 -5.43 -7.77
C ASN A 152 -12.91 -4.86 -8.88
N ALA A 153 -14.12 -4.43 -8.49
CA ALA A 153 -15.20 -4.10 -9.43
C ALA A 153 -15.46 -5.25 -10.42
N ASN A 154 -15.30 -5.01 -11.72
CA ASN A 154 -15.53 -6.01 -12.78
C ASN A 154 -14.33 -6.92 -13.04
N LEU A 155 -13.21 -6.75 -12.31
CA LEU A 155 -11.99 -7.51 -12.51
C LEU A 155 -11.79 -8.53 -11.39
N ARG A 156 -11.42 -9.75 -11.79
CA ARG A 156 -10.93 -10.76 -10.84
C ARG A 156 -9.54 -10.35 -10.39
N ALA A 157 -9.35 -10.22 -9.08
CA ALA A 157 -8.05 -9.96 -8.47
C ALA A 157 -7.76 -11.01 -7.40
N TYR A 158 -6.51 -11.01 -6.95
CA TYR A 158 -6.08 -11.80 -5.81
C TYR A 158 -5.38 -10.89 -4.81
N PHE A 159 -5.66 -11.14 -3.54
CA PHE A 159 -4.80 -10.71 -2.44
C PHE A 159 -3.74 -11.76 -2.20
N TYR A 160 -2.48 -11.35 -2.29
CA TYR A 160 -1.32 -12.14 -1.94
C TYR A 160 -0.69 -11.62 -0.66
N LEU A 161 -0.23 -12.52 0.22
CA LEU A 161 0.65 -12.22 1.35
C LEU A 161 1.86 -13.15 1.27
N PHE A 162 3.05 -12.57 1.36
CA PHE A 162 4.33 -13.25 1.39
C PHE A 162 5.03 -12.95 2.71
N ASP A 163 5.67 -13.96 3.30
CA ASP A 163 6.71 -13.75 4.30
C ASP A 163 8.04 -13.58 3.56
N VAL A 164 8.78 -12.50 3.83
CA VAL A 164 10.04 -12.21 3.14
C VAL A 164 11.17 -12.97 3.84
N PRO A 165 11.90 -13.87 3.14
CA PRO A 165 12.95 -14.70 3.74
C PRO A 165 14.19 -13.90 4.18
#